data_AF-A0A2V2LJ24-F1
#
_entry.id   AF-A0A2V2LJ24-F1
#
_cell.length_a   1.000
_cell.length_b   1.000
_cell.length_c   1.000
_cell.angle_alpha   90.00
_cell.angle_beta   90.00
_cell.angle_gamma   90.00
#
_symmetry.space_group_name_H-M   'P 1'
#
loop_
_entity.id
_entity.type
_entity.pdbx_description
1 polymer ?
#
loop_
_entity_poly.entity_id
_entity_poly.type
_entity_poly.pdbx_seq_one_letter_code
_entity_poly.pdbx_strand_id
1 'polypeptide(L)'
;MHIDTKTLLPGSIPTQNTHRLVVITAQAHPDEFARLEMSTADALAAARAALAAYHADPIADPALQPVIRALDDVIGRGRVLGPAFHDLADEALRYLSQIEADTMSATLCAIQRPLGEALTLALRLSDLLAAEREIGWHRGIDRDR
;
A
#
# COMPACT_ATOMS: atom_id res chain seq x y z
N MET A 1 -25.24 -48.35 32.84
CA MET A 1 -24.62 -48.14 31.52
C MET A 1 -24.14 -46.68 31.49
N HIS A 2 -22.84 -46.45 31.35
CA HIS A 2 -22.23 -45.12 31.38
C HIS A 2 -21.90 -44.70 29.95
N ILE A 3 -22.24 -43.47 29.56
CA ILE A 3 -21.40 -42.64 28.68
C ILE A 3 -21.51 -41.18 29.14
N ASP A 4 -20.33 -40.58 29.26
CA ASP A 4 -20.00 -39.20 29.59
C ASP A 4 -20.11 -38.31 28.33
N THR A 5 -20.69 -37.12 28.43
CA THR A 5 -20.57 -36.10 27.37
C THR A 5 -20.54 -34.71 27.96
N LYS A 6 -19.40 -34.05 27.77
CA LYS A 6 -19.27 -32.73 27.14
C LYS A 6 -20.62 -32.05 26.92
N THR A 7 -20.84 -30.94 27.62
CA THR A 7 -21.48 -29.69 27.19
C THR A 7 -21.97 -29.05 28.47
N LEU A 8 -21.60 -27.79 28.73
CA LEU A 8 -22.48 -26.75 29.27
C LEU A 8 -21.62 -25.51 29.54
N LEU A 9 -21.50 -24.70 28.48
CA LEU A 9 -21.55 -23.23 28.45
C LEU A 9 -20.70 -22.42 29.46
N PRO A 10 -19.78 -21.53 29.01
CA PRO A 10 -19.29 -20.43 29.83
C PRO A 10 -20.35 -19.33 29.87
N GLY A 11 -21.34 -19.54 30.74
CA GLY A 11 -22.51 -18.65 30.88
C GLY A 11 -22.76 -18.26 32.33
N SER A 12 -21.76 -17.76 33.05
CA SER A 12 -22.00 -16.91 34.22
C SER A 12 -20.76 -16.07 34.56
N ILE A 13 -20.95 -14.75 34.58
CA ILE A 13 -19.98 -13.80 35.12
C ILE A 13 -20.37 -13.61 36.59
N PRO A 14 -19.50 -13.91 37.58
CA PRO A 14 -19.83 -13.69 38.97
C PRO A 14 -19.96 -12.19 39.25
N THR A 15 -21.16 -11.79 39.69
CA THR A 15 -21.48 -10.46 40.20
C THR A 15 -20.94 -10.29 41.62
N GLN A 16 -19.62 -10.13 41.76
CA GLN A 16 -19.01 -9.60 42.98
C GLN A 16 -18.00 -8.53 42.59
N ASN A 17 -18.32 -7.29 42.99
CA ASN A 17 -17.55 -6.07 42.75
C ASN A 17 -16.04 -6.28 42.88
N THR A 18 -15.37 -6.37 41.74
CA THR A 18 -14.02 -5.86 41.60
C THR A 18 -14.12 -4.90 40.43
N HIS A 19 -13.84 -3.61 40.64
CA HIS A 19 -13.71 -2.65 39.55
C HIS A 19 -12.62 -3.14 38.60
N ARG A 20 -12.99 -4.01 37.66
CA ARG A 20 -12.15 -4.43 36.55
C ARG A 20 -12.12 -3.24 35.61
N LEU A 21 -11.13 -2.38 35.80
CA LEU A 21 -10.63 -1.51 34.75
C LEU A 21 -10.15 -2.45 33.63
N VAL A 22 -11.04 -2.74 32.70
CA VAL A 22 -10.65 -3.29 31.41
C VAL A 22 -9.98 -2.13 30.69
N VAL A 23 -8.67 -2.03 30.82
CA VAL A 23 -7.87 -1.19 29.93
C VAL A 23 -7.94 -1.87 28.57
N ILE A 24 -8.91 -1.47 27.76
CA ILE A 24 -8.84 -1.69 26.33
C ILE A 24 -7.71 -0.78 25.88
N THR A 25 -6.48 -1.32 25.87
CA THR A 25 -5.48 -0.81 24.95
C THR A 25 -6.06 -1.13 23.58
N ALA A 26 -6.91 -0.24 23.05
CA ALA A 26 -7.09 -0.16 21.62
C ALA A 26 -5.66 -0.15 21.11
N GLN A 27 -5.26 -1.20 20.37
CA GLN A 27 -3.94 -1.21 19.77
C GLN A 27 -3.84 0.12 19.07
N ALA A 28 -3.05 1.03 19.65
CA ALA A 28 -2.88 2.36 19.12
C ALA A 28 -2.37 2.07 17.72
N HIS A 29 -3.21 2.34 16.72
CA HIS A 29 -2.80 2.15 15.34
C HIS A 29 -1.51 2.96 15.25
N PRO A 30 -0.37 2.32 14.94
CA PRO A 30 0.90 3.01 14.99
C PRO A 30 0.74 4.22 14.09
N ASP A 31 1.05 5.40 14.64
CA ASP A 31 0.84 6.68 13.99
C ASP A 31 1.30 6.56 12.53
N GLU A 32 0.34 6.61 11.60
CA GLU A 32 0.64 6.37 10.19
C GLU A 32 1.60 7.45 9.67
N PHE A 33 1.62 8.63 10.30
CA PHE A 33 2.60 9.68 10.06
C PHE A 33 4.01 9.27 10.46
N ALA A 34 4.17 8.62 11.61
CA ALA A 34 5.46 8.12 12.07
C ALA A 34 6.03 7.02 11.16
N ARG A 35 5.20 6.41 10.31
CA ARG A 35 5.62 5.39 9.33
C ARG A 35 5.78 5.92 7.90
N LEU A 36 5.49 7.19 7.63
CA LEU A 36 5.57 7.78 6.28
C LEU A 36 6.89 7.50 5.59
N GLU A 37 8.01 7.68 6.30
CA GLU A 37 9.35 7.48 5.73
C GLU A 37 9.57 6.03 5.31
N MET A 38 9.18 5.08 6.17
CA MET A 38 9.30 3.65 5.89
C MET A 38 8.38 3.23 4.75
N SER A 39 7.12 3.66 4.77
CA SER A 39 6.17 3.37 3.68
C SER A 39 6.56 4.00 2.36
N THR A 40 7.20 5.18 2.37
CA THR A 40 7.74 5.80 1.15
C THR A 40 8.93 5.00 0.62
N ALA A 41 9.80 4.50 1.52
CA ALA A 41 10.90 3.62 1.14
C ALA A 41 10.39 2.30 0.56
N ASP A 42 9.34 1.72 1.14
CA ASP A 42 8.69 0.50 0.64
C ASP A 42 8.08 0.72 -0.75
N ALA A 43 7.38 1.83 -0.96
CA ALA A 43 6.84 2.19 -2.28
C ALA A 43 7.95 2.32 -3.33
N LEU A 44 9.07 2.96 -2.96
CA LEU A 44 10.22 3.11 -3.84
C LEU A 44 10.93 1.78 -4.12
N ALA A 45 11.04 0.91 -3.12
CA ALA A 45 11.61 -0.42 -3.27
C ALA A 45 10.77 -1.28 -4.22
N ALA A 46 9.44 -1.28 -4.06
CA ALA A 46 8.51 -1.97 -4.94
C ALA A 46 8.57 -1.43 -6.38
N ALA A 47 8.63 -0.12 -6.56
CA ALA A 47 8.77 0.51 -7.88
C ALA A 47 10.09 0.10 -8.57
N ARG A 48 11.20 0.08 -7.83
CA ARG A 48 12.50 -0.38 -8.33
C ARG A 48 12.50 -1.86 -8.67
N ALA A 49 11.79 -2.69 -7.91
CA ALA A 49 11.65 -4.10 -8.20
C ALA A 49 10.90 -4.33 -9.52
N ALA A 50 9.86 -3.54 -9.81
CA ALA A 50 9.17 -3.58 -11.10
C ALA A 50 10.10 -3.22 -12.27
N LEU A 51 10.87 -2.14 -12.14
CA LEU A 51 11.85 -1.74 -13.17
C LEU A 51 12.94 -2.80 -13.36
N ALA A 52 13.45 -3.37 -12.27
CA ALA A 52 14.45 -4.44 -12.34
C ALA A 52 13.93 -5.67 -13.10
N ALA A 53 12.65 -6.02 -12.91
CA ALA A 53 12.01 -7.11 -13.65
C ALA A 53 11.95 -6.80 -15.16
N TYR A 54 11.60 -5.56 -15.54
CA TYR A 54 11.62 -5.16 -16.95
C TYR A 54 13.03 -5.15 -17.54
N HIS A 55 14.03 -4.65 -16.82
CA HIS A 55 15.41 -4.60 -17.31
C HIS A 55 16.07 -5.98 -17.42
N ALA A 56 15.58 -6.97 -16.68
CA ALA A 56 16.03 -8.35 -16.81
C ALA A 56 15.65 -8.96 -18.17
N ASP A 57 14.56 -8.49 -18.78
CA ASP A 57 14.12 -8.88 -20.13
C ASP A 57 13.43 -7.71 -20.86
N PRO A 58 14.21 -6.77 -21.42
CA PRO A 58 13.67 -5.58 -22.09
C PRO A 58 12.95 -5.86 -23.41
N ILE A 59 13.02 -7.10 -23.91
CA ILE A 59 12.43 -7.51 -25.18
C ILE A 59 11.00 -8.03 -24.98
N ALA A 60 10.58 -8.27 -23.72
CA ALA A 60 9.29 -8.85 -23.38
C ALA A 60 8.09 -8.11 -23.98
N ASP A 61 8.12 -6.77 -24.01
CA ASP A 61 7.10 -5.97 -24.69
C ASP A 61 7.62 -4.57 -25.10
N PRO A 62 7.78 -4.29 -26.40
CA PRO A 62 8.17 -2.97 -26.91
C PRO A 62 7.15 -1.86 -26.61
N ALA A 63 5.87 -2.19 -26.47
CA ALA A 63 4.81 -1.21 -26.24
C ALA A 63 4.90 -0.58 -24.83
N LEU A 64 5.47 -1.31 -23.87
CA LEU A 64 5.74 -0.81 -22.51
C LEU A 64 6.98 0.09 -22.42
N GLN A 65 7.89 0.00 -23.39
CA GLN A 65 9.18 0.71 -23.36
C GLN A 65 9.07 2.24 -23.12
N PRO A 66 8.17 3.01 -23.77
CA PRO A 66 8.07 4.44 -23.51
C PRO A 66 7.64 4.75 -22.08
N VAL A 67 6.66 4.02 -21.55
CA VAL A 67 6.15 4.21 -20.18
C VAL A 67 7.22 3.82 -19.16
N ILE A 68 7.93 2.71 -19.39
CA ILE A 68 9.01 2.28 -18.49
C ILE A 68 10.16 3.30 -18.43
N ARG A 69 10.56 3.88 -19.58
CA ARG A 69 11.58 4.95 -19.58
C ARG A 69 11.15 6.18 -18.79
N ALA A 70 9.87 6.54 -18.85
CA ALA A 70 9.34 7.65 -18.06
C ALA A 70 9.31 7.30 -16.56
N LEU A 71 8.93 6.06 -16.22
CA LEU A 71 8.99 5.55 -14.85
C LEU A 71 10.42 5.54 -14.30
N ASP A 72 11.42 5.13 -15.09
CA ASP A 72 12.84 5.19 -14.73
C ASP A 72 13.27 6.60 -14.29
N ASP A 73 12.89 7.63 -15.05
CA ASP A 73 13.24 9.02 -14.75
C ASP A 73 12.55 9.52 -13.46
N VAL A 74 11.30 9.13 -13.22
CA VAL A 74 10.56 9.52 -12.00
C VAL A 74 11.09 8.78 -10.77
N ILE A 75 11.30 7.46 -10.88
CA ILE A 75 11.80 6.60 -9.79
C ILE A 75 13.28 6.91 -9.49
N GLY A 76 14.09 7.20 -10.51
CA GLY A 76 15.49 7.61 -10.36
C GLY A 76 15.63 8.91 -9.55
N ARG A 77 14.64 9.80 -9.63
CA ARG A 77 14.56 11.02 -8.81
C ARG A 77 13.87 10.81 -7.45
N GLY A 78 13.46 9.59 -7.12
CA GLY A 78 12.78 9.26 -5.86
C GLY A 78 11.36 9.85 -5.74
N ARG A 79 10.72 10.22 -6.85
CA ARG A 79 9.45 10.98 -6.85
C ARG A 79 8.20 10.10 -6.99
N VAL A 80 8.10 9.06 -6.14
CA VAL A 80 6.98 8.10 -6.21
C VAL A 80 5.63 8.64 -5.71
N LEU A 81 5.61 9.75 -4.97
CA LEU A 81 4.37 10.38 -4.50
C LEU A 81 3.82 11.43 -5.48
N GLY A 82 4.51 11.65 -6.59
CA GLY A 82 4.14 12.66 -7.58
C GLY A 82 3.04 12.16 -8.52
N PRO A 83 2.19 13.06 -9.06
CA PRO A 83 1.15 12.68 -10.03
C PRO A 83 1.73 11.99 -11.26
N ALA A 84 2.91 12.43 -11.71
CA ALA A 84 3.61 11.77 -12.82
C ALA A 84 3.90 10.28 -12.57
N PHE A 85 4.25 9.88 -11.34
CA PHE A 85 4.41 8.46 -11.02
C PHE A 85 3.07 7.73 -11.08
N HIS A 86 2.02 8.31 -10.48
CA HIS A 86 0.70 7.69 -10.44
C HIS A 86 0.15 7.44 -11.84
N ASP A 87 0.18 8.47 -12.70
CA ASP A 87 -0.36 8.40 -14.06
C ASP A 87 0.37 7.33 -14.89
N LEU A 88 1.70 7.30 -14.82
CA LEU A 88 2.53 6.34 -15.55
C LEU A 88 2.37 4.91 -15.03
N ALA A 89 2.32 4.73 -13.71
CA ALA A 89 2.14 3.42 -13.10
C ALA A 89 0.73 2.86 -13.38
N ASP A 90 -0.30 3.72 -13.33
CA ASP A 90 -1.67 3.35 -13.69
C ASP A 90 -1.79 3.02 -15.19
N GLU A 91 -1.15 3.79 -16.06
CA GLU A 91 -1.10 3.51 -17.50
C GLU A 91 -0.45 2.15 -17.79
N ALA A 92 0.71 1.87 -17.18
CA ALA A 92 1.37 0.57 -17.31
C ALA A 92 0.51 -0.58 -16.78
N LEU A 93 -0.13 -0.42 -15.62
CA LEU A 93 -0.99 -1.45 -15.04
C LEU A 93 -2.27 -1.68 -15.85
N ARG A 94 -2.86 -0.62 -16.42
CA ARG A 94 -4.00 -0.71 -17.35
C ARG A 94 -3.65 -1.41 -18.64
N TYR A 95 -2.43 -1.21 -19.15
CA TYR A 95 -1.95 -1.96 -20.30
C TYR A 95 -1.76 -3.43 -19.94
N LEU A 96 -1.06 -3.73 -18.85
CA LEU A 96 -0.82 -5.10 -18.39
C LEU A 96 -2.12 -5.86 -18.10
N SER A 97 -3.17 -5.20 -17.60
CA SER A 97 -4.46 -5.85 -17.32
C SER A 97 -5.28 -6.19 -18.57
N GLN A 98 -4.94 -5.62 -19.73
CA GLN A 98 -5.57 -5.95 -21.02
C GLN A 98 -4.95 -7.19 -21.67
N ILE A 99 -3.79 -7.63 -21.19
CA ILE A 99 -3.12 -8.83 -21.69
C ILE A 99 -3.83 -10.05 -21.11
N GLU A 100 -4.26 -10.97 -21.97
CA GLU A 100 -4.87 -12.23 -21.53
C GLU A 100 -3.90 -13.01 -20.65
N ALA A 101 -4.40 -13.60 -19.55
CA ALA A 101 -3.58 -14.30 -18.56
C ALA A 101 -2.75 -15.45 -19.18
N ASP A 102 -3.30 -16.12 -20.20
CA ASP A 102 -2.62 -17.22 -20.90
C ASP A 102 -1.51 -16.73 -21.85
N THR A 103 -1.52 -15.45 -22.21
CA THR A 103 -0.52 -14.81 -23.09
C THR A 103 0.50 -13.98 -22.31
N MET A 104 0.23 -13.71 -21.03
CA MET A 104 1.08 -12.91 -20.15
C MET A 104 2.40 -13.65 -19.86
N SER A 105 3.52 -13.05 -20.25
CA SER A 105 4.84 -13.62 -19.96
C SER A 105 5.17 -13.54 -18.47
N ALA A 106 6.07 -14.43 -18.01
CA ALA A 106 6.53 -14.42 -16.62
C ALA A 106 7.16 -13.07 -16.21
N THR A 107 7.84 -12.39 -17.16
CA THR A 107 8.40 -11.05 -16.98
C THR A 107 7.31 -10.02 -16.73
N LEU A 108 6.23 -10.03 -17.52
CA LEU A 108 5.11 -9.10 -17.36
C LEU A 108 4.37 -9.31 -16.03
N CYS A 109 4.17 -10.56 -15.62
CA CYS A 109 3.69 -10.90 -14.27
C CYS A 109 4.60 -10.36 -13.16
N ALA A 110 5.93 -10.48 -13.34
CA ALA A 110 6.91 -10.01 -12.38
C ALA A 110 7.00 -8.49 -12.27
N ILE A 111 6.55 -7.75 -13.30
CA ILE A 111 6.41 -6.29 -13.28
C ILE A 111 5.10 -5.88 -12.60
N GLN A 112 3.99 -6.55 -12.95
CA GLN A 112 2.65 -6.16 -12.55
C GLN A 112 2.48 -6.08 -11.03
N ARG A 113 2.92 -7.11 -10.30
CA ARG A 113 2.72 -7.18 -8.85
C ARG A 113 3.50 -6.08 -8.09
N PRO A 114 4.83 -5.93 -8.25
CA PRO A 114 5.56 -4.87 -7.56
C PRO A 114 5.13 -3.47 -7.97
N LEU A 115 4.75 -3.26 -9.24
CA LEU A 115 4.25 -1.95 -9.69
C LEU A 115 2.90 -1.61 -9.06
N GLY A 116 2.00 -2.59 -8.95
CA GLY A 116 0.71 -2.44 -8.25
C GLY A 116 0.87 -2.17 -6.76
N GLU A 117 1.80 -2.86 -6.10
CA GLU A 117 2.17 -2.60 -4.70
C GLU A 117 2.70 -1.16 -4.53
N ALA A 118 3.59 -0.72 -5.41
CA ALA A 118 4.16 0.63 -5.37
C ALA A 118 3.09 1.71 -5.56
N LEU A 119 2.20 1.56 -6.54
CA LEU A 119 1.11 2.51 -6.79
C LEU A 119 0.14 2.58 -5.61
N THR A 120 -0.22 1.43 -5.04
CA THR A 120 -1.12 1.37 -3.88
C THR A 120 -0.55 2.12 -2.68
N LEU A 121 0.75 1.91 -2.38
CA LEU A 121 1.43 2.61 -1.30
C LEU A 121 1.52 4.12 -1.59
N ALA A 122 1.88 4.50 -2.81
CA ALA A 122 2.02 5.90 -3.20
C ALA A 122 0.70 6.69 -3.10
N LEU A 123 -0.41 6.11 -3.58
CA LEU A 123 -1.74 6.71 -3.47
C LEU A 123 -2.15 6.86 -2.01
N ARG A 124 -2.00 5.80 -1.21
CA ARG A 124 -2.33 5.84 0.22
C ARG A 124 -1.55 6.94 0.96
N LEU A 125 -0.26 7.08 0.68
CA LEU A 125 0.58 8.13 1.27
C LEU A 125 0.16 9.51 0.80
N SER A 126 -0.23 9.66 -0.46
CA SER A 126 -0.72 10.93 -1.01
C SER A 126 -2.04 11.35 -0.37
N ASP A 127 -2.96 10.41 -0.16
CA ASP A 127 -4.23 10.62 0.55
C ASP A 127 -3.98 11.02 2.01
N LEU A 128 -3.06 10.35 2.68
CA LEU A 128 -2.67 10.65 4.06
C LEU A 128 -2.11 12.07 4.19
N LEU A 129 -1.21 12.48 3.27
CA LEU A 129 -0.67 13.84 3.21
C LEU A 129 -1.72 14.89 2.82
N ALA A 130 -2.72 14.53 2.01
CA ALA A 130 -3.84 15.41 1.69
C ALA A 130 -4.73 15.63 2.93
N ALA A 131 -5.06 14.55 3.65
CA ALA A 131 -5.85 14.60 4.88
C ALA A 131 -5.19 15.49 5.95
N GLU A 132 -3.87 15.41 6.17
CA GLU A 132 -3.20 16.32 7.12
C GLU A 132 -3.23 17.78 6.69
N ARG A 133 -3.09 18.06 5.39
CA ARG A 133 -3.19 19.44 4.90
C ARG A 133 -4.59 20.01 5.17
N GLU A 134 -5.63 19.21 4.95
CA GLU A 134 -7.01 19.61 5.21
C GLU A 134 -7.28 19.78 6.73
N ILE A 135 -6.81 18.84 7.56
CA ILE A 135 -6.93 18.96 9.02
C ILE A 135 -6.14 20.18 9.54
N GLY A 136 -4.93 20.40 9.04
CA GLY A 136 -4.09 21.55 9.38
C GLY A 136 -4.74 22.88 9.01
N TRP A 137 -5.40 22.94 7.86
CA TRP A 137 -6.23 24.07 7.43
C TRP A 137 -7.35 24.35 8.44
N HIS A 138 -8.10 23.32 8.84
CA HIS A 138 -9.17 23.46 9.84
C HIS A 138 -8.69 23.78 11.26
N ARG A 139 -7.43 23.44 11.59
CA ARG A 139 -6.78 23.80 12.87
C ARG A 139 -6.23 25.23 12.89
N GLY A 140 -6.34 25.98 11.79
CA GLY A 140 -6.00 27.41 11.74
C GLY A 140 -4.51 27.71 11.60
N ILE A 141 -3.73 26.80 10.99
CA ILE A 141 -2.28 27.00 10.76
C ILE A 141 -2.01 28.00 9.60
N ASP A 142 -3.06 28.56 8.99
CA ASP A 142 -2.95 29.67 8.03
C ASP A 142 -3.56 30.98 8.60
N ARG A 143 -3.19 31.32 9.83
CA ARG A 143 -3.23 32.70 10.34
C ARG A 143 -1.80 33.17 10.51
N ASP A 144 -1.17 33.55 9.41
CA ASP A 144 -0.10 34.57 9.30
C ASP A 144 0.65 34.36 7.99
N ARG A 145 0.03 34.80 6.88
CA ARG A 145 0.73 35.09 5.64
C ARG A 145 0.27 36.42 5.08
#